data_AF-A0A7W1UVH2-F1
#
_entry.id   AF-A0A7W1UVH2-F1
#
_cell.length_a   1.000
_cell.length_b   1.000
_cell.length_c   1.000
_cell.angle_alpha   90.00
_cell.angle_beta   90.00
_cell.angle_gamma   90.00
#
_symmetry.space_group_name_H-M   'P 1'
#
loop_
_entity.id
_entity.type
_entity.pdbx_description
1 polymer ?
#
loop_
_entity_poly.entity_id
_entity_poly.type
_entity_poly.pdbx_seq_one_letter_code
_entity_poly.pdbx_strand_id
1 'polypeptide(L)'
;MSERSEGAATGDDPQENQRAYRAAVVAFAAAIVGGVVAAIAYSTDDTDVWLGVGLAVALGGIGFGLVSWAKYLDFDEHVVQQREPLTMTETERDALHEELTTLPANSTTTFRRRRLLTRLLGGSLFSLVVGFVGPLGSLGPKPRGERNRTGWSNGVRLVTSEGQPIERATGGFDQLVTVFPEGQIGRDDSQVVLLRVSPELLTERTVEAGSIDGWVAYSKICTHAGCSVGLFGIDTRPPDVLRQLVCPCHQSVFDPVDGARPVTGPATRSLPQLPLRVDADGYLAAADDFDRPVGPPTWDEG
;
A
#
# COMPACT_ATOMS: atom_id res chain seq x y z
N MET A 1 43.43 34.84 -34.88
CA MET A 1 42.05 35.27 -35.16
C MET A 1 41.56 35.95 -33.90
N SER A 2 41.26 37.23 -33.98
CA SER A 2 40.95 38.10 -32.85
C SER A 2 39.56 37.77 -32.31
N GLU A 3 39.48 37.02 -31.22
CA GLU A 3 38.24 36.91 -30.46
C GLU A 3 38.16 38.08 -29.48
N ARG A 4 37.25 39.00 -29.83
CA ARG A 4 36.76 40.09 -29.01
C ARG A 4 36.51 39.60 -27.58
N SER A 5 37.08 40.29 -26.61
CA SER A 5 36.47 40.43 -25.30
C SER A 5 35.19 41.27 -25.47
N GLU A 6 34.12 40.64 -25.92
CA GLU A 6 32.78 41.21 -25.79
C GLU A 6 32.46 41.19 -24.29
N GLY A 7 32.53 42.38 -23.68
CA GLY A 7 32.09 42.59 -22.31
C GLY A 7 30.65 42.14 -22.18
N ALA A 8 30.44 41.04 -21.46
CA ALA A 8 29.15 40.73 -20.86
C ALA A 8 28.91 41.76 -19.76
N ALA A 9 28.30 42.87 -20.13
CA ALA A 9 27.66 43.79 -19.21
C ALA A 9 26.43 43.09 -18.64
N THR A 10 26.58 42.32 -17.56
CA THR A 10 25.45 41.73 -16.85
C THR A 10 25.76 41.67 -15.36
N GLY A 11 25.11 42.52 -14.54
CA GLY A 11 25.08 42.33 -13.08
C GLY A 11 25.16 43.57 -12.21
N ASP A 12 25.42 44.77 -12.74
CA ASP A 12 25.65 45.96 -11.91
C ASP A 12 24.58 47.04 -12.14
N ASP A 13 23.29 46.68 -12.07
CA ASP A 13 22.23 47.68 -11.85
C ASP A 13 22.15 47.97 -10.34
N PRO A 14 22.57 49.17 -9.88
CA PRO A 14 22.54 49.51 -8.46
C PRO A 14 21.14 49.40 -7.85
N GLN A 15 20.08 49.55 -8.66
CA GLN A 15 18.70 49.42 -8.20
C GLN A 15 18.30 47.96 -7.99
N GLU A 16 18.76 47.04 -8.84
CA GLU A 16 18.51 45.59 -8.70
C GLU A 16 19.23 45.05 -7.46
N ASN A 17 20.50 45.43 -7.28
CA ASN A 17 21.31 45.07 -6.11
C ASN A 17 20.67 45.61 -4.81
N GLN A 18 20.14 46.83 -4.82
CA GLN A 18 19.48 47.39 -3.64
C GLN A 18 18.13 46.73 -3.34
N ARG A 19 17.37 46.29 -4.36
CA ARG A 19 16.13 45.53 -4.16
C ARG A 19 16.41 44.13 -3.61
N ALA A 20 17.39 43.43 -4.18
CA ALA A 20 17.80 42.11 -3.71
C ALA A 20 18.34 42.15 -2.27
N TYR A 21 19.14 43.17 -1.94
CA TYR A 21 19.60 43.42 -0.57
C TYR A 21 18.45 43.59 0.41
N ARG A 22 17.47 44.46 0.10
CA ARG A 22 16.29 44.66 0.94
C ARG A 22 15.46 43.39 1.07
N ALA A 23 15.29 42.65 -0.03
CA ALA A 23 14.54 41.39 -0.04
C ALA A 23 15.21 40.33 0.84
N ALA A 24 16.54 40.19 0.79
CA ALA A 24 17.29 39.28 1.64
C ALA A 24 17.20 39.67 3.13
N VAL A 25 17.35 40.96 3.45
CA VAL A 25 17.22 41.47 4.82
C VAL A 25 15.83 41.21 5.39
N VAL A 26 14.77 41.51 4.63
CA VAL A 26 13.38 41.25 5.06
C VAL A 26 13.14 39.75 5.26
N ALA A 27 13.66 38.90 4.38
CA ALA A 27 13.50 37.46 4.47
C ALA A 27 14.23 36.86 5.68
N PHE A 28 15.45 37.32 5.99
CA PHE A 28 16.16 36.90 7.19
C PHE A 28 15.50 37.44 8.47
N ALA A 29 14.97 38.66 8.47
CA ALA A 29 14.21 39.19 9.59
C ALA A 29 12.93 38.37 9.83
N ALA A 30 12.19 38.05 8.76
CA ALA A 30 11.04 37.15 8.85
C ALA A 30 11.45 35.78 9.38
N ALA A 31 12.61 35.25 8.95
CA ALA A 31 13.09 33.98 9.44
C ALA A 31 13.36 33.96 10.94
N ILE A 32 13.96 35.04 11.47
CA ILE A 32 14.20 35.21 12.91
C ILE A 32 12.87 35.24 13.66
N VAL A 33 11.89 36.01 13.16
CA VAL A 33 10.54 36.06 13.75
C VAL A 33 9.87 34.68 13.74
N GLY A 34 9.95 33.95 12.62
CA GLY A 34 9.44 32.59 12.51
C GLY A 34 10.09 31.63 13.52
N GLY A 35 11.41 31.71 13.68
CA GLY A 35 12.15 30.91 14.67
C GLY A 35 11.74 31.22 16.12
N VAL A 36 11.50 32.49 16.44
CA VAL A 36 10.98 32.90 17.75
C VAL A 36 9.55 32.41 17.97
N VAL A 37 8.68 32.51 16.97
CA VAL A 37 7.31 31.97 17.02
C VAL A 37 7.32 30.45 17.25
N ALA A 38 8.17 29.72 16.54
CA ALA A 38 8.34 28.27 16.73
C ALA A 38 8.86 27.91 18.14
N ALA A 39 9.76 28.72 18.71
CA ALA A 39 10.27 28.52 20.06
C ALA A 39 9.20 28.78 21.13
N ILE A 40 8.40 29.83 20.95
CA ILE A 40 7.31 30.19 21.88
C ILE A 40 6.13 29.21 21.75
N ALA A 41 5.92 28.59 20.58
CA ALA A 41 4.84 27.63 20.34
C ALA A 41 4.78 26.48 21.34
N TYR A 42 5.92 26.02 21.86
CA TYR A 42 5.98 24.96 22.89
C TYR A 42 5.37 25.36 24.25
N SER A 43 5.10 26.65 24.44
CA SER A 43 4.49 27.19 25.66
C SER A 43 3.00 27.55 25.48
N THR A 44 2.41 27.25 24.31
CA THR A 44 1.01 27.56 24.01
C THR A 44 0.19 26.28 23.83
N ASP A 45 -1.12 26.38 24.07
CA ASP A 45 -2.06 25.25 23.91
C ASP A 45 -2.19 24.78 22.45
N ASP A 46 -1.88 25.65 21.49
CA ASP A 46 -1.94 25.37 20.04
C ASP A 46 -0.54 25.11 19.44
N THR A 47 0.27 24.28 20.10
CA THR A 47 1.67 24.03 19.70
C THR A 47 1.81 23.63 18.23
N ASP A 48 0.98 22.70 17.72
CA ASP A 48 1.12 22.15 16.37
C ASP A 48 1.00 23.22 15.27
N VAL A 49 0.05 24.15 15.41
CA VAL A 49 -0.21 25.20 14.44
C VAL A 49 0.91 26.25 14.48
N TRP A 50 1.28 26.72 15.67
CA TRP A 50 2.30 27.76 15.81
C TRP A 50 3.71 27.27 15.50
N LEU A 51 4.01 26.01 15.81
CA LEU A 51 5.26 25.37 15.42
C LEU A 51 5.36 25.25 13.89
N GLY A 52 4.28 24.80 13.24
CA GLY A 52 4.22 24.68 11.78
C GLY A 52 4.39 26.03 11.07
N VAL A 53 3.64 27.05 11.50
CA VAL A 53 3.73 28.41 10.94
C VAL A 53 5.11 29.02 11.20
N GLY A 54 5.61 28.92 12.44
CA GLY A 54 6.93 29.45 12.80
C GLY A 54 8.05 28.81 11.99
N LEU A 55 8.05 27.48 11.85
CA LEU A 55 9.06 26.76 11.07
C LEU A 55 8.98 27.07 9.57
N ALA A 56 7.77 27.18 9.01
CA ALA A 56 7.57 27.53 7.61
C ALA A 56 8.12 28.94 7.29
N VAL A 57 7.83 29.92 8.16
CA VAL A 57 8.35 31.29 8.02
C VAL A 57 9.88 31.33 8.24
N ALA A 58 10.39 30.57 9.22
CA ALA A 58 11.83 30.46 9.50
C ALA A 58 12.62 29.92 8.29
N LEU A 59 12.28 28.71 7.84
CA LEU A 59 12.99 28.04 6.76
C LEU A 59 12.74 28.72 5.41
N GLY A 60 11.52 29.18 5.15
CA GLY A 60 11.18 29.94 3.95
C GLY A 60 11.96 31.26 3.85
N GLY A 61 12.05 32.00 4.96
CA GLY A 61 12.83 33.23 5.03
C GLY A 61 14.34 33.00 4.84
N ILE A 62 14.91 31.95 5.46
CA ILE A 62 16.32 31.57 5.25
C ILE A 62 16.56 31.21 3.78
N GLY A 63 15.74 30.33 3.21
CA GLY A 63 15.88 29.87 1.83
C GLY A 63 15.78 31.02 0.83
N PHE A 64 14.75 31.85 0.95
CA PHE A 64 14.57 33.01 0.06
C PHE A 64 15.69 34.04 0.23
N GLY A 65 16.14 34.28 1.46
CA GLY A 65 17.24 35.20 1.74
C GLY A 65 18.57 34.71 1.15
N LEU A 66 18.89 33.43 1.32
CA LEU A 66 20.11 32.82 0.75
C LEU A 66 20.09 32.81 -0.78
N VAL A 67 18.95 32.52 -1.41
CA VAL A 67 18.83 32.58 -2.89
C VAL A 67 18.98 34.02 -3.38
N SER A 68 18.34 34.98 -2.70
CA SER A 68 18.45 36.40 -3.06
C SER A 68 19.89 36.90 -2.94
N TRP A 69 20.61 36.48 -1.90
CA TRP A 69 22.03 36.76 -1.75
C TRP A 69 22.85 36.08 -2.86
N ALA A 70 22.69 34.77 -3.02
CA ALA A 70 23.51 33.98 -3.92
C ALA A 70 23.41 34.45 -5.38
N LYS A 71 22.19 34.73 -5.86
CA LYS A 71 21.96 35.10 -7.27
C LYS A 71 22.28 36.54 -7.61
N TYR A 72 22.11 37.46 -6.66
CA TYR A 72 22.05 38.89 -6.98
C TYR A 72 23.08 39.74 -6.25
N LEU A 73 23.78 39.22 -5.24
CA LEU A 73 24.67 40.05 -4.42
C LEU A 73 26.14 39.63 -4.46
N ASP A 74 26.52 38.37 -4.75
CA ASP A 74 27.89 37.96 -4.39
C ASP A 74 28.56 36.80 -5.15
N PHE A 75 27.95 36.15 -6.16
CA PHE A 75 28.57 34.92 -6.72
C PHE A 75 28.43 34.69 -8.22
N ASP A 76 28.59 35.71 -9.06
CA ASP A 76 28.69 35.49 -10.51
C ASP A 76 30.16 35.32 -10.95
N GLU A 77 30.76 34.17 -10.59
CA GLU A 77 32.08 33.78 -11.09
C GLU A 77 31.93 32.62 -12.08
N HIS A 78 32.19 32.89 -13.37
CA HIS A 78 32.22 31.87 -14.41
C HIS A 78 33.53 31.09 -14.37
N VAL A 79 33.56 29.98 -13.62
CA VAL A 79 34.69 29.06 -13.58
C VAL A 79 34.51 27.93 -14.60
N VAL A 80 35.49 27.75 -15.49
CA VAL A 80 35.54 26.60 -16.41
C VAL A 80 36.49 25.55 -15.85
N GLN A 81 35.97 24.42 -15.39
CA GLN A 81 36.77 23.27 -15.00
C GLN A 81 36.89 22.27 -16.17
N GLN A 82 38.11 21.98 -16.62
CA GLN A 82 38.32 20.88 -17.57
C GLN A 82 38.13 19.54 -16.86
N ARG A 83 37.27 18.68 -17.41
CA ARG A 83 37.03 17.35 -16.88
C ARG A 83 38.05 16.37 -17.44
N GLU A 84 38.83 15.75 -16.56
CA GLU A 84 39.73 14.68 -16.98
C GLU A 84 38.94 13.49 -17.55
N PRO A 85 39.43 12.85 -18.62
CA PRO A 85 38.79 11.68 -19.19
C PRO A 85 38.86 10.51 -18.19
N LEU A 86 37.74 9.81 -18.00
CA LEU A 86 37.66 8.59 -17.16
C LEU A 86 38.25 7.37 -17.88
N THR A 87 39.43 7.52 -18.46
CA THR A 87 40.15 6.51 -19.21
C THR A 87 41.55 6.36 -18.65
N MET A 88 41.92 5.15 -18.23
CA MET A 88 43.33 4.84 -17.96
C MET A 88 44.11 4.81 -19.27
N THR A 89 45.32 5.34 -19.23
CA THR A 89 46.32 5.15 -20.29
C THR A 89 46.68 3.67 -20.41
N GLU A 90 47.15 3.25 -21.59
CA GLU A 90 47.59 1.87 -21.82
C GLU A 90 48.73 1.50 -20.88
N THR A 91 49.63 2.45 -20.60
CA THR A 91 50.72 2.29 -19.62
C THR A 91 50.22 2.09 -18.19
N GLU A 92 49.18 2.79 -17.74
CA GLU A 92 48.60 2.58 -16.41
C GLU A 92 47.87 1.24 -16.31
N ARG A 93 47.18 0.84 -17.38
CA ARG A 93 46.51 -0.46 -17.46
C ARG A 93 47.53 -1.60 -17.44
N ASP A 94 48.62 -1.46 -18.19
CA ASP A 94 49.68 -2.46 -18.26
C ASP A 94 50.46 -2.53 -16.95
N ALA A 95 50.74 -1.38 -16.32
CA ALA A 95 51.34 -1.34 -14.99
C ALA A 95 50.44 -2.01 -13.93
N LEU A 96 49.12 -1.76 -13.96
CA LEU A 96 48.18 -2.44 -13.08
C LEU A 96 48.10 -3.96 -13.36
N HIS A 97 48.13 -4.35 -14.64
CA HIS A 97 48.14 -5.75 -15.03
C HIS A 97 49.42 -6.46 -14.60
N GLU A 98 50.57 -5.79 -14.79
CA GLU A 98 51.87 -6.25 -14.33
C GLU A 98 51.86 -6.37 -12.81
N GLU A 99 51.38 -5.39 -12.07
CA GLU A 99 51.27 -5.47 -10.61
C GLU A 99 50.39 -6.66 -10.18
N LEU A 100 49.21 -6.84 -10.78
CA LEU A 100 48.31 -7.97 -10.49
C LEU A 100 48.90 -9.34 -10.84
N THR A 101 49.77 -9.42 -11.85
CA THR A 101 50.36 -10.68 -12.35
C THR A 101 51.75 -10.98 -11.77
N THR A 102 52.48 -9.96 -11.33
CA THR A 102 53.80 -10.05 -10.66
C THR A 102 53.70 -10.11 -9.14
N LEU A 103 52.50 -9.87 -8.58
CA LEU A 103 52.15 -10.35 -7.25
C LEU A 103 52.73 -11.75 -7.08
N PRO A 104 53.56 -12.00 -6.05
CA PRO A 104 54.47 -13.14 -6.01
C PRO A 104 53.75 -14.40 -6.48
N ALA A 105 54.22 -15.05 -7.55
CA ALA A 105 53.56 -16.22 -8.16
C ALA A 105 53.33 -17.36 -7.13
N ASN A 106 54.03 -17.32 -6.01
CA ASN A 106 53.80 -18.08 -4.79
C ASN A 106 52.40 -17.89 -4.18
N SER A 107 51.69 -16.79 -4.40
CA SER A 107 50.29 -16.63 -3.97
C SER A 107 49.39 -17.58 -4.76
N THR A 108 49.33 -17.46 -6.08
CA THR A 108 48.49 -18.31 -6.97
C THR A 108 48.98 -19.76 -7.05
N THR A 109 50.29 -20.01 -7.07
CA THR A 109 50.84 -21.37 -7.10
C THR A 109 50.72 -22.09 -5.75
N THR A 110 50.73 -21.38 -4.60
CA THR A 110 50.45 -21.99 -3.29
C THR A 110 48.99 -22.41 -3.18
N PHE A 111 48.04 -21.58 -3.65
CA PHE A 111 46.63 -21.97 -3.75
C PHE A 111 46.43 -23.20 -4.66
N ARG A 112 47.18 -23.29 -5.77
CA ARG A 112 47.10 -24.41 -6.73
C ARG A 112 47.76 -25.69 -6.23
N ARG A 113 48.79 -25.60 -5.39
CA ARG A 113 49.49 -26.75 -4.76
C ARG A 113 48.74 -27.27 -3.53
N ARG A 114 48.11 -26.41 -2.73
CA ARG A 114 47.34 -26.78 -1.51
C ARG A 114 45.87 -27.07 -1.82
N ARG A 115 45.62 -27.93 -2.82
CA ARG A 115 44.26 -28.22 -3.32
C ARG A 115 43.28 -28.64 -2.24
N LEU A 116 43.73 -29.41 -1.23
CA LEU A 116 42.90 -29.81 -0.11
C LEU A 116 42.44 -28.59 0.72
N LEU A 117 43.37 -27.70 1.10
CA LEU A 117 43.08 -26.52 1.91
C LEU A 117 42.16 -25.53 1.16
N THR A 118 42.40 -25.28 -0.13
CA THR A 118 41.54 -24.41 -0.95
C THR A 118 40.14 -24.99 -1.13
N ARG A 119 40.02 -26.33 -1.29
CA ARG A 119 38.72 -27.02 -1.36
C ARG A 119 37.97 -26.99 -0.03
N LEU A 120 38.67 -27.15 1.09
CA LEU A 120 38.08 -27.05 2.43
C LEU A 120 37.61 -25.62 2.72
N LEU A 121 38.39 -24.60 2.34
CA LEU A 121 37.96 -23.20 2.43
C LEU A 121 36.69 -22.96 1.60
N GLY A 122 36.69 -23.35 0.33
CA GLY A 122 35.51 -23.25 -0.54
C GLY A 122 34.30 -24.01 0.02
N GLY A 123 34.52 -25.22 0.54
CA GLY A 123 33.49 -26.02 1.20
C GLY A 123 32.94 -25.36 2.46
N SER A 124 33.79 -24.73 3.28
CA SER A 124 33.37 -24.02 4.50
C SER A 124 32.56 -22.75 4.20
N LEU A 125 32.94 -22.00 3.16
CA LEU A 125 32.18 -20.83 2.70
C LEU A 125 30.83 -21.27 2.10
N PHE A 126 30.82 -22.37 1.34
CA PHE A 126 29.58 -22.94 0.82
C PHE A 126 28.66 -23.46 1.93
N SER A 127 29.22 -24.09 2.97
CA SER A 127 28.42 -24.58 4.10
C SER A 127 27.76 -23.45 4.89
N LEU A 128 28.38 -22.26 4.95
CA LEU A 128 27.73 -21.06 5.50
C LEU A 128 26.49 -20.70 4.69
N VAL A 129 26.58 -20.64 3.36
CA VAL A 129 25.44 -20.34 2.47
C VAL A 129 24.31 -21.36 2.64
N VAL A 130 24.65 -22.66 2.71
CA VAL A 130 23.66 -23.72 2.98
C VAL A 130 23.04 -23.55 4.36
N GLY A 131 23.82 -23.15 5.37
CA GLY A 131 23.33 -22.82 6.70
C GLY A 131 22.27 -21.72 6.71
N PHE A 132 22.36 -20.74 5.78
CA PHE A 132 21.35 -19.68 5.62
C PHE A 132 20.04 -20.13 4.97
N VAL A 133 19.99 -21.32 4.36
CA VAL A 133 18.73 -21.88 3.84
C VAL A 133 17.79 -22.32 4.96
N GLY A 134 18.32 -22.76 6.11
CA GLY A 134 17.53 -23.17 7.28
C GLY A 134 16.60 -22.06 7.80
N PRO A 135 17.10 -20.84 8.07
CA PRO A 135 16.27 -19.70 8.46
C PRO A 135 15.15 -19.33 7.49
N LEU A 136 15.27 -19.60 6.18
CA LEU A 136 14.17 -19.37 5.23
C LEU A 136 12.92 -20.20 5.59
N GLY A 137 13.10 -21.38 6.19
CA GLY A 137 12.00 -22.20 6.70
C GLY A 137 11.32 -21.63 7.95
N SER A 138 11.94 -20.65 8.62
CA SER A 138 11.39 -19.94 9.79
C SER A 138 10.57 -18.70 9.44
N LEU A 139 10.52 -18.31 8.16
CA LEU A 139 9.79 -17.13 7.69
C LEU A 139 8.26 -17.25 7.79
N GLY A 140 7.74 -18.42 8.17
CA GLY A 140 6.34 -18.57 8.52
C GLY A 140 5.82 -19.99 8.31
N PRO A 141 4.59 -20.25 8.78
CA PRO A 141 3.89 -21.49 8.47
C PRO A 141 3.68 -21.59 6.96
N LYS A 142 3.84 -22.80 6.42
CA LYS A 142 3.41 -23.09 5.05
C LYS A 142 1.89 -23.02 5.00
N PRO A 143 1.28 -22.39 3.97
CA PRO A 143 -0.17 -22.47 3.78
C PRO A 143 -0.57 -23.94 3.58
N ARG A 144 -1.50 -24.44 4.40
CA ARG A 144 -2.02 -25.81 4.40
C ARG A 144 -3.55 -25.83 4.28
N GLY A 145 -4.10 -24.92 3.50
CA GLY A 145 -5.54 -24.86 3.24
C GLY A 145 -6.35 -24.25 4.38
N GLU A 146 -5.73 -23.48 5.28
CA GLU A 146 -6.44 -22.76 6.34
C GLU A 146 -7.50 -21.79 5.77
N ARG A 147 -7.34 -21.37 4.51
CA ARG A 147 -8.28 -20.51 3.77
C ARG A 147 -9.54 -21.23 3.26
N ASN A 148 -9.56 -22.56 3.29
CA ASN A 148 -10.65 -23.36 2.71
C ASN A 148 -11.82 -23.55 3.69
N ARG A 149 -11.71 -23.03 4.92
CA ARG A 149 -12.75 -23.12 5.94
C ARG A 149 -12.85 -21.79 6.65
N THR A 150 -14.07 -21.41 6.98
CA THR A 150 -14.34 -20.23 7.79
C THR A 150 -14.85 -20.64 9.18
N GLY A 151 -15.34 -19.68 9.95
CA GLY A 151 -16.05 -19.92 11.21
C GLY A 151 -17.48 -20.44 11.00
N TRP A 152 -17.99 -20.50 9.77
CA TRP A 152 -19.31 -21.01 9.45
C TRP A 152 -19.35 -22.53 9.39
N SER A 153 -20.46 -23.10 9.84
CA SER A 153 -20.79 -24.51 9.71
C SER A 153 -22.30 -24.68 9.90
N ASN A 154 -22.83 -25.87 9.57
CA ASN A 154 -24.26 -26.13 9.70
C ASN A 154 -24.77 -25.79 11.12
N GLY A 155 -25.67 -24.83 11.17
CA GLY A 155 -26.42 -24.44 12.36
C GLY A 155 -25.86 -23.34 13.21
N VAL A 156 -24.74 -22.75 12.83
CA VAL A 156 -24.25 -21.54 13.48
C VAL A 156 -25.18 -20.37 13.14
N ARG A 157 -25.71 -19.70 14.16
CA ARG A 157 -26.60 -18.55 14.00
C ARG A 157 -25.88 -17.35 13.40
N LEU A 158 -26.62 -16.57 12.63
CA LEU A 158 -26.19 -15.26 12.16
C LEU A 158 -26.48 -14.23 13.27
N VAL A 159 -25.43 -13.55 13.75
CA VAL A 159 -25.56 -12.50 14.77
C VAL A 159 -25.01 -11.16 14.28
N THR A 160 -25.58 -10.04 14.74
CA THR A 160 -25.04 -8.71 14.48
C THR A 160 -23.67 -8.49 15.15
N SER A 161 -23.03 -7.36 14.91
CA SER A 161 -21.82 -6.93 15.63
C SER A 161 -21.98 -6.86 17.15
N GLU A 162 -23.21 -6.66 17.63
CA GLU A 162 -23.58 -6.61 19.04
C GLU A 162 -24.03 -7.99 19.58
N GLY A 163 -23.93 -9.04 18.76
CA GLY A 163 -24.29 -10.41 19.13
C GLY A 163 -25.79 -10.71 19.14
N GLN A 164 -26.61 -9.86 18.52
CA GLN A 164 -28.06 -10.10 18.42
C GLN A 164 -28.36 -11.07 17.27
N PRO A 165 -29.10 -12.18 17.50
CA PRO A 165 -29.45 -13.11 16.43
C PRO A 165 -30.48 -12.50 15.47
N ILE A 166 -30.37 -12.83 14.18
CA ILE A 166 -31.29 -12.33 13.16
C ILE A 166 -32.51 -13.24 13.07
N GLU A 167 -33.69 -12.71 13.39
CA GLU A 167 -34.96 -13.43 13.22
C GLU A 167 -35.41 -13.41 11.75
N ARG A 168 -35.90 -14.55 11.24
CA ARG A 168 -36.36 -14.71 9.84
C ARG A 168 -37.38 -13.65 9.42
N ALA A 169 -38.34 -13.34 10.31
CA ALA A 169 -39.47 -12.46 10.01
C ALA A 169 -39.11 -10.97 10.09
N THR A 170 -38.03 -10.62 10.81
CA THR A 170 -37.62 -9.24 11.08
C THR A 170 -36.98 -8.59 9.84
N GLY A 171 -36.94 -7.27 9.78
CA GLY A 171 -36.24 -6.52 8.75
C GLY A 171 -37.08 -6.22 7.50
N GLY A 172 -36.97 -4.98 7.02
CA GLY A 172 -37.54 -4.57 5.75
C GLY A 172 -36.68 -5.03 4.56
N PHE A 173 -37.20 -4.86 3.35
CA PHE A 173 -36.42 -5.07 2.15
C PHE A 173 -35.36 -3.97 1.96
N ASP A 174 -34.34 -4.31 1.20
CA ASP A 174 -33.26 -3.43 0.75
C ASP A 174 -32.45 -2.81 1.89
N GLN A 175 -32.25 -3.60 2.95
CA GLN A 175 -31.37 -3.27 4.06
C GLN A 175 -30.19 -4.23 4.08
N LEU A 176 -29.01 -3.66 4.34
CA LEU A 176 -27.77 -4.37 4.54
C LEU A 176 -27.44 -4.42 6.02
N VAL A 177 -27.12 -5.61 6.53
CA VAL A 177 -26.58 -5.82 7.87
C VAL A 177 -25.30 -6.64 7.75
N THR A 178 -24.27 -6.29 8.51
CA THR A 178 -23.08 -7.14 8.65
C THR A 178 -23.32 -8.13 9.78
N VAL A 179 -23.13 -9.42 9.50
CA VAL A 179 -23.35 -10.50 10.45
C VAL A 179 -22.10 -11.38 10.58
N PHE A 180 -22.04 -12.06 11.71
CA PHE A 180 -20.95 -12.95 12.12
C PHE A 180 -21.52 -14.30 12.59
N PRO A 181 -20.70 -15.36 12.62
CA PRO A 181 -21.08 -16.59 13.28
C PRO A 181 -21.20 -16.34 14.78
N GLU A 182 -22.25 -16.87 15.40
CA GLU A 182 -22.43 -16.83 16.86
C GLU A 182 -21.18 -17.34 17.58
N GLY A 183 -20.71 -16.59 18.58
CA GLY A 183 -19.48 -16.88 19.33
C GLY A 183 -18.17 -16.52 18.63
N GLN A 184 -18.21 -15.99 17.39
CA GLN A 184 -17.04 -15.64 16.58
C GLN A 184 -17.14 -14.22 15.97
N ILE A 185 -17.72 -13.28 16.71
CA ILE A 185 -17.80 -11.86 16.30
C ILE A 185 -16.39 -11.28 16.12
N GLY A 186 -16.17 -10.58 15.02
CA GLY A 186 -14.87 -9.98 14.69
C GLY A 186 -13.89 -10.92 13.98
N ARG A 187 -14.26 -12.19 13.74
CA ARG A 187 -13.45 -13.09 12.91
C ARG A 187 -13.38 -12.55 11.47
N ASP A 188 -12.17 -12.39 10.97
CA ASP A 188 -11.86 -11.67 9.72
C ASP A 188 -12.36 -12.40 8.47
N ASP A 189 -12.18 -13.71 8.40
CA ASP A 189 -12.59 -14.58 7.29
C ASP A 189 -14.10 -14.91 7.23
N SER A 190 -14.88 -14.52 8.26
CA SER A 190 -16.26 -15.00 8.45
C SER A 190 -17.31 -13.89 8.41
N GLN A 191 -16.91 -12.67 8.07
CA GLN A 191 -17.83 -11.55 7.92
C GLN A 191 -18.76 -11.77 6.73
N VAL A 192 -20.06 -11.58 6.94
CA VAL A 192 -21.09 -11.74 5.91
C VAL A 192 -21.89 -10.46 5.77
N VAL A 193 -22.17 -10.10 4.52
CA VAL A 193 -23.19 -9.12 4.17
C VAL A 193 -24.52 -9.87 4.04
N LEU A 194 -25.43 -9.62 4.96
CA LEU A 194 -26.80 -10.11 4.91
C LEU A 194 -27.70 -9.03 4.32
N LEU A 195 -28.45 -9.37 3.27
CA LEU A 195 -29.48 -8.51 2.70
C LEU A 195 -30.80 -9.24 2.61
N ARG A 196 -31.90 -8.49 2.74
CA ARG A 196 -33.23 -8.97 2.38
C ARG A 196 -33.70 -8.21 1.15
N VAL A 197 -33.92 -8.89 0.04
CA VAL A 197 -34.49 -8.32 -1.20
C VAL A 197 -35.82 -9.00 -1.51
N SER A 198 -36.64 -8.42 -2.39
CA SER A 198 -37.89 -9.10 -2.77
C SER A 198 -37.56 -10.47 -3.39
N PRO A 199 -38.18 -11.58 -2.92
CA PRO A 199 -37.84 -12.92 -3.39
C PRO A 199 -38.03 -13.09 -4.91
N GLU A 200 -38.97 -12.35 -5.49
CA GLU A 200 -39.29 -12.38 -6.93
C GLU A 200 -38.19 -11.79 -7.82
N LEU A 201 -37.24 -11.04 -7.24
CA LEU A 201 -36.11 -10.47 -7.96
C LEU A 201 -34.93 -11.43 -8.04
N LEU A 202 -34.89 -12.46 -7.18
CA LEU A 202 -33.75 -13.37 -7.10
C LEU A 202 -33.71 -14.29 -8.32
N THR A 203 -32.52 -14.42 -8.91
CA THR A 203 -32.31 -15.39 -9.98
C THR A 203 -32.32 -16.82 -9.42
N GLU A 204 -32.64 -17.80 -10.26
CA GLU A 204 -32.70 -19.22 -9.88
C GLU A 204 -31.42 -19.67 -9.19
N ARG A 205 -30.25 -19.32 -9.73
CA ARG A 205 -28.95 -19.65 -9.11
C ARG A 205 -28.78 -19.09 -7.69
N THR A 206 -29.34 -17.91 -7.41
CA THR A 206 -29.25 -17.27 -6.09
C THR A 206 -30.15 -18.00 -5.10
N VAL A 207 -31.29 -18.50 -5.57
CA VAL A 207 -32.22 -19.32 -4.79
C VAL A 207 -31.60 -20.69 -4.50
N GLU A 208 -31.09 -21.37 -5.52
CA GLU A 208 -30.44 -22.68 -5.40
C GLU A 208 -29.18 -22.64 -4.51
N ALA A 209 -28.47 -21.51 -4.49
CA ALA A 209 -27.34 -21.29 -3.59
C ALA A 209 -27.74 -21.03 -2.11
N GLY A 210 -29.02 -21.16 -1.76
CA GLY A 210 -29.51 -21.19 -0.38
C GLY A 210 -30.04 -19.86 0.16
N SER A 211 -30.80 -19.12 -0.64
CA SER A 211 -31.58 -17.97 -0.13
C SER A 211 -32.87 -18.41 0.56
N ILE A 212 -33.41 -17.59 1.47
CA ILE A 212 -34.65 -17.89 2.22
C ILE A 212 -35.52 -16.64 2.34
N ASP A 213 -36.74 -16.67 1.79
CA ASP A 213 -37.70 -15.54 1.86
C ASP A 213 -37.10 -14.16 1.52
N GLY A 214 -36.22 -14.14 0.51
CA GLY A 214 -35.54 -12.92 0.07
C GLY A 214 -34.23 -12.62 0.81
N TRP A 215 -33.92 -13.36 1.87
CA TRP A 215 -32.62 -13.29 2.55
C TRP A 215 -31.53 -13.92 1.69
N VAL A 216 -30.49 -13.13 1.42
CA VAL A 216 -29.26 -13.55 0.77
C VAL A 216 -28.08 -13.13 1.64
N ALA A 217 -27.09 -14.01 1.72
CA ALA A 217 -25.91 -13.81 2.56
C ALA A 217 -24.67 -14.03 1.71
N TYR A 218 -23.80 -13.02 1.62
CA TYR A 218 -22.57 -13.09 0.83
C TYR A 218 -21.36 -12.81 1.71
N SER A 219 -20.22 -13.41 1.40
CA SER A 219 -18.96 -13.03 2.04
C SER A 219 -18.73 -11.52 1.91
N LYS A 220 -18.37 -10.87 3.01
CA LYS A 220 -18.00 -9.46 3.04
C LYS A 220 -16.64 -9.22 2.36
N ILE A 221 -15.89 -10.26 2.04
CA ILE A 221 -14.51 -10.16 1.57
C ILE A 221 -14.50 -10.11 0.03
N CYS A 222 -14.06 -8.99 -0.52
CA CYS A 222 -14.00 -8.78 -1.96
C CYS A 222 -13.05 -9.79 -2.62
N THR A 223 -13.54 -10.43 -3.68
CA THR A 223 -12.81 -11.42 -4.50
C THR A 223 -11.69 -10.85 -5.35
N HIS A 224 -11.47 -9.54 -5.35
CA HIS A 224 -10.33 -8.93 -6.02
C HIS A 224 -9.08 -8.93 -5.12
N ALA A 225 -9.13 -8.17 -4.02
CA ALA A 225 -7.97 -7.91 -3.16
C ALA A 225 -8.30 -7.95 -1.65
N GLY A 226 -9.47 -8.50 -1.27
CA GLY A 226 -9.79 -8.77 0.13
C GLY A 226 -10.40 -7.63 0.93
N CYS A 227 -10.62 -6.46 0.31
CA CYS A 227 -11.31 -5.36 0.97
C CYS A 227 -12.74 -5.73 1.42
N SER A 228 -13.22 -5.11 2.49
CA SER A 228 -14.58 -5.30 3.00
C SER A 228 -15.62 -4.64 2.09
N VAL A 229 -16.46 -5.44 1.45
CA VAL A 229 -17.68 -5.01 0.76
C VAL A 229 -18.71 -4.60 1.80
N GLY A 230 -19.35 -3.44 1.64
CA GLY A 230 -20.29 -2.98 2.68
C GLY A 230 -21.11 -1.76 2.32
N LEU A 231 -20.89 -1.20 1.13
CA LEU A 231 -21.74 -0.15 0.61
C LEU A 231 -22.84 -0.81 -0.21
N PHE A 232 -24.09 -0.55 0.15
CA PHE A 232 -25.25 -0.98 -0.60
C PHE A 232 -26.00 0.24 -1.12
N GLY A 233 -26.32 0.23 -2.41
CA GLY A 233 -27.06 1.28 -3.07
C GLY A 233 -28.19 0.70 -3.92
N ILE A 234 -29.28 1.46 -4.00
CA ILE A 234 -30.36 1.21 -4.95
C ILE A 234 -30.33 2.36 -5.96
N ASP A 235 -30.10 2.05 -7.22
CA ASP A 235 -30.28 3.00 -8.31
C ASP A 235 -31.70 2.86 -8.85
N THR A 236 -32.52 3.89 -8.67
CA THR A 236 -33.92 3.90 -9.12
C THR A 236 -34.10 4.62 -10.46
N ARG A 237 -33.01 4.94 -11.17
CA ARG A 237 -33.08 5.65 -12.46
C ARG A 237 -33.60 4.71 -13.57
N PRO A 238 -34.59 5.13 -14.38
CA PRO A 238 -35.11 4.32 -15.47
C PRO A 238 -34.02 3.87 -16.47
N PRO A 239 -34.16 2.70 -17.12
CA PRO A 239 -35.34 1.82 -17.12
C PRO A 239 -35.40 0.81 -15.96
N ASP A 240 -34.29 0.58 -15.24
CA ASP A 240 -34.15 -0.53 -14.30
C ASP A 240 -33.90 -0.05 -12.86
N VAL A 241 -34.35 -0.83 -11.86
CA VAL A 241 -34.01 -0.58 -10.45
C VAL A 241 -32.88 -1.51 -10.04
N LEU A 242 -31.66 -0.98 -9.96
CA LEU A 242 -30.45 -1.78 -9.69
C LEU A 242 -30.14 -1.80 -8.20
N ARG A 243 -29.91 -2.99 -7.66
CA ARG A 243 -29.37 -3.20 -6.32
C ARG A 243 -27.90 -3.51 -6.46
N GLN A 244 -27.06 -2.79 -5.74
CA GLN A 244 -25.61 -2.86 -5.95
C GLN A 244 -24.88 -2.98 -4.63
N LEU A 245 -24.07 -4.03 -4.51
CA LEU A 245 -23.05 -4.15 -3.48
C LEU A 245 -21.74 -3.59 -4.01
N VAL A 246 -21.16 -2.62 -3.31
CA VAL A 246 -19.97 -1.90 -3.77
C VAL A 246 -18.81 -2.11 -2.80
N CYS A 247 -17.67 -2.51 -3.37
CA CYS A 247 -16.39 -2.52 -2.70
C CYS A 247 -15.76 -1.11 -2.76
N PRO A 248 -15.45 -0.47 -1.62
CA PRO A 248 -14.99 0.92 -1.60
C PRO A 248 -13.57 1.11 -2.14
N CYS A 249 -12.74 0.06 -2.18
CA CYS A 249 -11.32 0.19 -2.52
C CYS A 249 -11.06 0.51 -3.99
N HIS A 250 -11.69 -0.26 -4.88
CA HIS A 250 -11.48 -0.14 -6.34
C HIS A 250 -12.81 -0.23 -7.11
N GLN A 251 -13.92 0.04 -6.41
CA GLN A 251 -15.25 0.18 -7.01
C GLN A 251 -15.72 -1.07 -7.78
N SER A 252 -15.33 -2.26 -7.33
CA SER A 252 -15.99 -3.48 -7.79
C SER A 252 -17.44 -3.47 -7.32
N VAL A 253 -18.36 -3.63 -8.27
CA VAL A 253 -19.80 -3.66 -8.02
C VAL A 253 -20.29 -5.08 -8.26
N PHE A 254 -21.08 -5.60 -7.33
CA PHE A 254 -21.66 -6.92 -7.37
C PHE A 254 -23.19 -6.81 -7.37
N ASP A 255 -23.84 -7.67 -8.15
CA ASP A 255 -25.30 -7.77 -8.21
C ASP A 255 -25.80 -8.78 -7.15
N PRO A 256 -26.42 -8.34 -6.04
CA PRO A 256 -26.88 -9.21 -4.97
C PRO A 256 -28.13 -10.01 -5.33
N VAL A 257 -28.87 -9.68 -6.39
CA VAL A 257 -30.02 -10.51 -6.83
C VAL A 257 -29.57 -11.66 -7.74
N ASP A 258 -28.38 -11.51 -8.32
CA ASP A 258 -27.77 -12.45 -9.22
C ASP A 258 -26.47 -12.99 -8.61
N GLY A 259 -26.55 -13.70 -7.48
CA GLY A 259 -25.46 -14.47 -6.87
C GLY A 259 -24.19 -13.66 -6.60
N ALA A 260 -24.34 -12.36 -6.25
CA ALA A 260 -23.25 -11.41 -6.08
C ALA A 260 -22.24 -11.40 -7.23
N ARG A 261 -22.71 -11.53 -8.49
CA ARG A 261 -21.84 -11.51 -9.67
C ARG A 261 -21.26 -10.12 -9.90
N PRO A 262 -19.95 -10.01 -10.22
CA PRO A 262 -19.36 -8.73 -10.58
C PRO A 262 -20.00 -8.17 -11.85
N VAL A 263 -20.36 -6.89 -11.79
CA VAL A 263 -20.96 -6.12 -12.88
C VAL A 263 -19.93 -5.15 -13.47
N THR A 264 -19.14 -4.52 -12.61
CA THR A 264 -18.06 -3.60 -13.01
C THR A 264 -16.92 -3.60 -11.97
N GLY A 265 -15.80 -2.97 -12.34
CA GLY A 265 -14.56 -2.95 -11.57
C GLY A 265 -13.71 -4.22 -11.75
N PRO A 266 -12.62 -4.36 -10.98
CA PRO A 266 -11.60 -5.38 -11.24
C PRO A 266 -11.90 -6.78 -10.69
N ALA A 267 -12.95 -6.97 -9.89
CA ALA A 267 -13.29 -8.29 -9.37
C ALA A 267 -13.80 -9.22 -10.49
N THR A 268 -13.22 -10.42 -10.59
CA THR A 268 -13.52 -11.38 -11.65
C THR A 268 -14.37 -12.57 -11.18
N ARG A 269 -14.60 -12.71 -9.87
CA ARG A 269 -15.43 -13.78 -9.27
C ARG A 269 -16.57 -13.19 -8.45
N SER A 270 -17.71 -13.88 -8.43
CA SER A 270 -18.79 -13.59 -7.49
C SER A 270 -18.34 -13.69 -6.04
N LEU A 271 -18.93 -12.88 -5.16
CA LEU A 271 -18.77 -13.11 -3.72
C LEU A 271 -19.39 -14.47 -3.37
N PRO A 272 -18.69 -15.35 -2.62
CA PRO A 272 -19.27 -16.60 -2.17
C PRO A 272 -20.57 -16.37 -1.39
N GLN A 273 -21.60 -17.14 -1.72
CA GLN A 273 -22.90 -17.09 -1.03
C GLN A 273 -22.88 -18.08 0.14
N LEU A 274 -23.28 -17.64 1.32
CA LEU A 274 -23.49 -18.49 2.48
C LEU A 274 -24.91 -19.06 2.40
N PRO A 275 -25.09 -20.39 2.31
CA PRO A 275 -26.42 -20.98 2.27
C PRO A 275 -27.09 -20.81 3.64
N LEU A 276 -28.33 -20.36 3.65
CA LEU A 276 -29.09 -20.08 4.87
C LEU A 276 -30.01 -21.24 5.24
N ARG A 277 -30.31 -21.34 6.53
CA ARG A 277 -31.41 -22.13 7.09
C ARG A 277 -32.09 -21.35 8.21
N VAL A 278 -33.25 -21.83 8.62
CA VAL A 278 -33.94 -21.35 9.83
C VAL A 278 -33.75 -22.42 10.90
N ASP A 279 -33.44 -22.01 12.12
CA ASP A 279 -33.38 -22.92 13.26
C ASP A 279 -34.76 -23.17 13.90
N ALA A 280 -34.79 -23.97 14.96
CA ALA A 280 -36.02 -24.33 15.66
C ALA A 280 -36.69 -23.14 16.36
N ASP A 281 -35.93 -22.09 16.68
CA ASP A 281 -36.40 -20.90 17.40
C ASP A 281 -36.80 -19.77 16.43
N GLY A 282 -36.64 -19.96 15.12
CA GLY A 282 -37.03 -18.99 14.08
C GLY A 282 -35.93 -18.01 13.67
N TYR A 283 -34.69 -18.23 14.09
CA TYR A 283 -33.54 -17.41 13.72
C TYR A 283 -32.83 -17.94 12.48
N LEU A 284 -32.21 -17.03 11.72
CA LEU A 284 -31.35 -17.38 10.60
C LEU A 284 -30.05 -18.01 11.10
N ALA A 285 -29.68 -19.12 10.47
CA ALA A 285 -28.44 -19.83 10.69
C ALA A 285 -27.81 -20.25 9.36
N ALA A 286 -26.53 -20.58 9.37
CA ALA A 286 -25.86 -21.16 8.20
C ALA A 286 -26.33 -22.60 7.98
N ALA A 287 -26.64 -22.98 6.72
CA ALA A 287 -26.89 -24.37 6.35
C ALA A 287 -25.58 -25.16 6.21
N ASP A 288 -24.51 -24.50 5.79
CA ASP A 288 -23.15 -25.04 5.72
C ASP A 288 -22.14 -23.88 5.66
N ASP A 289 -20.85 -24.17 5.52
CA ASP A 289 -19.82 -23.19 5.14
C ASP A 289 -20.00 -22.75 3.66
N PHE A 290 -19.19 -21.79 3.20
CA PHE A 290 -19.15 -21.38 1.80
C PHE A 290 -18.73 -22.52 0.86
N ASP A 291 -19.26 -22.51 -0.36
CA ASP A 291 -18.95 -23.50 -1.39
C ASP A 291 -17.53 -23.36 -1.99
N ARG A 292 -16.82 -22.29 -1.66
CA ARG A 292 -15.47 -21.96 -2.14
C ARG A 292 -14.75 -21.02 -1.17
N PRO A 293 -13.41 -20.88 -1.26
CA PRO A 293 -12.66 -19.93 -0.45
C PRO A 293 -13.17 -18.49 -0.58
N VAL A 294 -13.21 -17.80 0.56
CA VAL A 294 -13.59 -16.39 0.63
C VAL A 294 -12.43 -15.48 0.23
N GLY A 295 -12.75 -14.35 -0.42
CA GLY A 295 -11.77 -13.36 -0.82
C GLY A 295 -11.03 -13.66 -2.13
N PRO A 296 -9.82 -13.09 -2.32
CA PRO A 296 -9.08 -13.13 -3.58
C PRO A 296 -8.74 -14.53 -4.06
N PRO A 297 -8.63 -14.76 -5.39
CA PRO A 297 -8.20 -16.04 -5.92
C PRO A 297 -6.80 -16.39 -5.47
N THR A 298 -6.62 -17.67 -5.11
CA THR A 298 -5.33 -18.25 -4.81
C THR A 298 -4.84 -19.14 -5.95
N TRP A 299 -3.54 -19.42 -5.95
CA TRP A 299 -2.87 -20.19 -7.02
C TRP A 299 -3.25 -21.67 -7.04
N ASP A 300 -3.92 -22.16 -5.99
CA ASP A 300 -4.37 -23.54 -5.80
C ASP A 300 -5.88 -23.72 -5.97
N GLU A 301 -6.60 -22.66 -6.37
CA GLU A 301 -7.99 -22.74 -6.82
C GLU A 301 -8.04 -23.32 -8.25
N GLY A 302 -8.36 -24.62 -8.38
CA GLY A 302 -8.52 -25.35 -9.63
C GLY A 302 -9.50 -26.50 -9.51
#